data_AF-A0A5K4EBK4-F1
#
_entry.id   AF-A0A5K4EBK4-F1
#
_cell.length_a   1.000
_cell.length_b   1.000
_cell.length_c   1.000
_cell.angle_alpha   90.00
_cell.angle_beta   90.00
_cell.angle_gamma   90.00
#
_symmetry.space_group_name_H-M   'P 1'
#
loop_
_entity.id
_entity.type
_entity.pdbx_description
1 polymer ?
#
loop_
_entity_poly.entity_id
_entity_poly.type
_entity_poly.pdbx_seq_one_letter_code
_entity_poly.pdbx_strand_id
1 'polypeptide(L)'
;MVIKVLQSVEPTRKCMRMIDNVLIERQVKDILPALEDSVKKMSECIETLSKQFEEKGRELQRYKAEHKIRIAGEKESTGSEKKDDVSSSSTSGVLVS
;
A
#
# COMPACT_ATOMS: atom_id res chain seq x y z
N MET A 1 -12.74 -11.14 -12.85
CA MET A 1 -13.24 -11.27 -11.46
C MET A 1 -14.17 -12.46 -11.38
N VAL A 2 -14.01 -13.32 -10.38
CA VAL A 2 -14.79 -14.56 -10.20
C VAL A 2 -16.30 -14.30 -10.15
N ILE A 3 -16.73 -13.19 -9.54
CA ILE A 3 -18.14 -12.78 -9.45
C ILE A 3 -18.80 -12.68 -10.84
N LYS A 4 -18.11 -12.11 -11.84
CA LYS A 4 -18.65 -11.97 -13.21
C LYS A 4 -18.95 -13.32 -13.88
N VAL A 5 -18.16 -14.34 -13.57
CA VAL A 5 -18.34 -15.69 -14.11
C VAL A 5 -19.48 -16.40 -13.40
N LEU A 6 -19.63 -16.21 -12.09
CA LEU A 6 -20.71 -16.83 -11.32
C LEU A 6 -22.09 -16.19 -11.59
N GLN A 7 -22.13 -14.93 -12.03
CA GLN A 7 -23.36 -14.24 -12.43
C GLN A 7 -23.99 -14.80 -13.71
N SER A 8 -23.21 -15.39 -14.62
CA SER A 8 -23.72 -16.01 -15.85
C SER A 8 -24.12 -17.48 -15.67
N VAL A 9 -24.07 -17.98 -14.44
CA VAL A 9 -24.36 -19.38 -14.10
C VAL A 9 -25.68 -19.45 -13.35
N GLU A 10 -26.44 -20.52 -13.55
CA GLU A 10 -27.73 -20.72 -12.89
C GLU A 10 -27.61 -20.70 -11.35
N PRO A 11 -28.53 -20.01 -10.65
CA PRO A 11 -28.44 -19.78 -9.20
C PRO A 11 -28.63 -21.05 -8.36
N THR A 12 -29.30 -22.06 -8.90
CA THR A 12 -29.55 -23.37 -8.26
C THR A 12 -28.40 -24.34 -8.45
N ARG A 13 -27.42 -24.03 -9.31
CA ARG A 13 -26.28 -24.89 -9.56
C ARG A 13 -25.46 -25.04 -8.28
N LYS A 14 -25.06 -26.28 -7.99
CA LYS A 14 -24.13 -26.60 -6.90
C LYS A 14 -22.78 -25.95 -7.18
N CYS A 15 -22.19 -25.36 -6.14
CA CYS A 15 -20.92 -24.69 -6.15
C CYS A 15 -20.13 -25.13 -4.93
N MET A 16 -18.83 -25.36 -5.12
CA MET A 16 -17.96 -25.81 -4.05
C MET A 16 -17.08 -24.63 -3.61
N ARG A 17 -17.11 -24.34 -2.31
CA ARG A 17 -16.29 -23.30 -1.70
C ARG A 17 -15.30 -23.94 -0.74
N MET A 18 -14.03 -23.65 -0.94
CA MET A 18 -12.98 -23.99 0.01
C MET A 18 -12.94 -22.91 1.10
N ILE A 19 -13.01 -23.32 2.37
CA ILE A 19 -12.77 -22.46 3.53
C ILE A 19 -11.72 -23.17 4.36
N ASP A 20 -10.55 -22.54 4.46
CA ASP A 20 -9.35 -23.14 5.05
C ASP A 20 -9.06 -24.51 4.41
N ASN A 21 -9.17 -25.59 5.18
CA ASN A 21 -8.93 -26.96 4.72
C ASN A 21 -10.21 -27.76 4.46
N VAL A 22 -11.38 -27.12 4.52
CA VAL A 22 -12.69 -27.78 4.38
C VAL A 22 -13.35 -27.35 3.08
N LEU A 23 -13.77 -28.33 2.28
CA LEU A 23 -14.56 -28.11 1.08
C LEU A 23 -16.06 -28.18 1.43
N ILE A 24 -16.79 -27.11 1.16
CA ILE A 24 -18.20 -26.97 1.49
C ILE A 24 -19.02 -26.90 0.20
N GLU A 25 -20.06 -27.72 0.10
CA GLU A 25 -21.05 -27.66 -0.97
C GLU A 25 -22.14 -26.63 -0.63
N ARG A 26 -22.36 -25.65 -1.51
CA ARG A 26 -23.45 -24.66 -1.42
C ARG A 26 -24.03 -24.35 -2.81
N GLN A 27 -25.09 -23.56 -2.90
CA GLN A 27 -25.62 -23.09 -4.18
C GLN A 27 -25.03 -21.72 -4.55
N VAL A 28 -25.01 -21.41 -5.85
CA VAL A 28 -24.52 -20.12 -6.37
C VAL A 28 -25.24 -18.93 -5.72
N LYS A 29 -26.56 -19.05 -5.50
CA LYS A 29 -27.38 -18.02 -4.86
C LYS A 29 -26.93 -17.64 -3.44
N ASP A 30 -26.35 -18.59 -2.69
CA ASP A 30 -25.91 -18.37 -1.32
C ASP A 30 -24.47 -17.84 -1.26
N ILE A 31 -23.70 -18.07 -2.33
CA ILE A 31 -22.28 -17.74 -2.42
C ILE A 31 -22.03 -16.36 -3.04
N LEU A 32 -22.82 -15.98 -4.05
CA LEU A 32 -22.75 -14.68 -4.72
C LEU A 32 -22.77 -13.49 -3.74
N PRO A 33 -23.77 -13.35 -2.84
CA PRO A 33 -23.80 -12.21 -1.92
C PRO A 33 -22.60 -12.21 -0.98
N ALA A 34 -22.15 -13.39 -0.52
CA ALA A 34 -20.98 -13.49 0.35
C ALA A 34 -19.68 -13.05 -0.35
N LEU A 35 -19.54 -13.30 -1.66
CA LEU A 35 -18.40 -12.83 -2.46
C LEU A 35 -18.45 -11.32 -2.67
N GLU A 36 -19.61 -10.76 -3.00
CA GLU A 36 -19.80 -9.32 -3.19
C GLU A 36 -19.48 -8.55 -1.91
N ASP A 37 -20.01 -9.01 -0.77
CA ASP A 37 -19.71 -8.44 0.54
C ASP A 37 -18.22 -8.54 0.89
N SER A 38 -17.57 -9.65 0.56
CA SER A 38 -16.13 -9.84 0.82
C SER A 38 -15.30 -8.84 0.02
N VAL A 39 -15.62 -8.65 -1.26
CA VAL A 39 -14.94 -7.67 -2.11
C VAL A 39 -15.16 -6.25 -1.58
N LYS A 40 -16.39 -5.89 -1.22
CA LYS A 40 -16.71 -4.57 -0.66
C LYS A 40 -15.91 -4.29 0.61
N LYS A 41 -15.88 -5.24 1.55
CA LYS A 41 -15.10 -5.10 2.80
C LYS A 41 -13.60 -4.96 2.54
N MET A 42 -13.06 -5.69 1.58
CA MET A 42 -11.64 -5.53 1.21
C MET A 42 -11.35 -4.14 0.65
N SER A 43 -12.22 -3.60 -0.20
CA SER A 43 -12.10 -2.23 -0.71
C SER A 43 -12.15 -1.18 0.41
N GLU A 44 -13.12 -1.29 1.33
CA GLU A 44 -13.23 -0.40 2.49
C GLU A 44 -11.99 -0.47 3.40
N CYS A 45 -11.43 -1.66 3.62
CA CYS A 45 -10.18 -1.83 4.35
C CYS A 45 -9.00 -1.14 3.65
N ILE A 46 -8.88 -1.26 2.32
CA ILE A 46 -7.81 -0.61 1.55
C ILE A 46 -7.91 0.92 1.68
N GLU A 47 -9.12 1.47 1.58
CA GLU A 47 -9.34 2.91 1.74
C GLU A 47 -8.97 3.39 3.15
N THR A 48 -9.35 2.63 4.16
CA THR A 48 -9.02 2.94 5.56
C THR A 48 -7.51 2.91 5.80
N LEU A 49 -6.82 1.88 5.30
CA LEU A 49 -5.36 1.78 5.40
C LEU A 49 -4.65 2.91 4.63
N SER A 50 -5.16 3.28 3.46
CA SER A 50 -4.61 4.40 2.68
C SER A 50 -4.73 5.73 3.44
N LYS A 51 -5.88 5.98 4.07
CA LYS A 51 -6.08 7.16 4.92
C LYS A 51 -5.13 7.17 6.11
N GLN A 52 -4.98 6.04 6.79
CA GLN A 52 -4.04 5.90 7.92
C GLN A 52 -2.59 6.14 7.48
N PHE A 53 -2.21 5.64 6.29
CA PHE A 53 -0.89 5.86 5.73
C PHE A 53 -0.61 7.34 5.48
N GLU A 54 -1.54 8.06 4.86
CA GLU A 54 -1.41 9.50 4.61
C GLU A 54 -1.38 10.32 5.90
N GLU A 55 -2.23 9.99 6.87
CA GLU A 55 -2.27 10.65 8.17
C GLU A 55 -0.94 10.48 8.91
N LYS A 56 -0.42 9.26 8.96
CA LYS A 56 0.88 8.95 9.55
C LYS A 56 2.03 9.60 8.78
N GLY A 57 1.93 9.69 7.46
CA GLY A 57 2.89 10.41 6.63
C GLY A 57 2.95 11.91 6.98
N ARG A 58 1.78 12.56 7.16
CA ARG A 58 1.71 13.96 7.60
C ARG A 58 2.23 14.16 9.01
N GLU A 59 1.87 13.26 9.93
CA GLU A 59 2.36 13.27 11.32
C GLU A 59 3.90 13.16 11.35
N LEU A 60 4.47 12.25 10.56
CA LEU A 60 5.91 12.07 10.44
C LEU A 60 6.60 13.33 9.89
N GLN A 61 6.02 13.95 8.86
CA GLN A 61 6.57 15.16 8.27
C GLN A 61 6.52 16.36 9.25
N ARG A 62 5.42 16.49 10.00
CA ARG A 62 5.28 17.51 11.05
C ARG A 62 6.32 17.31 12.15
N TYR A 63 6.48 16.07 12.62
CA TYR A 63 7.46 15.72 13.63
C TYR A 63 8.91 15.97 13.16
N LYS A 64 9.22 15.66 11.89
CA LYS A 64 10.51 15.96 11.27
C LYS A 64 10.80 17.47 11.27
N ALA A 65 9.81 18.29 10.91
CA ALA A 65 9.95 19.75 10.86
C ALA A 65 10.09 20.38 12.25
N GLU A 66 9.28 19.96 13.22
CA GLU A 66 9.27 20.50 14.59
C GLU A 66 10.59 20.21 15.33
N HIS A 67 11.12 19.00 15.15
CA HIS A 67 12.33 18.56 15.85
C HIS A 67 13.61 18.68 15.02
N LYS A 68 13.54 19.26 13.81
CA LYS A 68 14.67 19.39 12.86
C LYS A 68 15.41 18.05 12.66
N ILE A 69 14.66 16.96 12.59
CA ILE A 69 15.23 15.61 12.50
C ILE A 69 15.75 15.40 11.08
N ARG A 70 17.04 15.12 10.95
CA ARG A 70 17.68 14.75 9.70
C ARG A 70 17.71 13.23 9.60
N ILE A 71 17.19 12.69 8.49
CA ILE A 71 17.35 11.28 8.17
C ILE A 71 18.79 11.10 7.70
N ALA A 72 19.55 10.21 8.34
CA ALA A 72 20.96 9.98 7.98
C ALA A 72 21.04 9.54 6.50
N GLY A 73 21.63 10.39 5.65
CA GLY A 73 21.79 10.14 4.20
C GLY A 73 21.15 11.18 3.28
N GLU A 74 20.29 12.09 3.77
CA GLU A 74 19.69 13.14 2.95
C GLU A 74 20.62 14.37 2.89
N LYS A 75 21.36 14.57 1.79
CA LYS A 75 22.08 15.83 1.51
C LYS A 75 21.08 16.95 1.26
N GLU A 76 21.30 18.08 1.91
CA GLU A 76 20.50 19.31 1.78
C GLU A 76 20.33 19.73 0.32
N SER A 77 19.08 19.86 -0.15
CA SER A 77 18.73 20.78 -1.24
C SER A 77 18.29 22.12 -0.64
N THR A 78 19.19 22.79 0.08
CA THR A 78 19.04 24.21 0.39
C THR A 78 19.35 25.01 -0.88
N GLY A 79 18.30 25.42 -1.61
CA GLY A 79 18.41 26.41 -2.65
C GLY A 79 18.29 27.83 -2.07
N SER A 80 19.39 28.60 -2.09
CA SER A 80 19.44 30.02 -2.51
C SER A 80 20.85 30.61 -2.36
N GLU A 81 21.55 30.68 -3.50
CA GLU A 81 22.57 31.63 -3.98
C GLU A 81 23.74 32.13 -3.10
N LYS A 82 24.96 31.74 -3.47
CA LYS A 82 26.05 32.67 -3.83
C LYS A 82 27.11 31.99 -4.71
N LYS A 83 27.42 32.60 -5.86
CA LYS A 83 28.65 32.37 -6.63
C LYS A 83 29.87 32.66 -5.74
N ASP A 84 30.91 31.83 -5.82
CA ASP A 84 32.25 32.22 -6.31
C ASP A 84 33.27 31.07 -6.17
N ASP A 85 33.95 30.80 -7.30
CA ASP A 85 35.34 30.36 -7.53
C ASP A 85 35.96 29.05 -6.96
N VAL A 86 36.33 28.17 -7.91
CA VAL A 86 37.56 27.35 -8.08
C VAL A 86 38.25 26.73 -6.85
N SER A 87 38.34 25.39 -6.83
CA SER A 87 39.64 24.67 -6.86
C SER A 87 39.48 23.14 -6.84
N SER A 88 40.22 22.52 -7.73
CA SER A 88 40.55 21.09 -7.81
C SER A 88 41.15 20.55 -6.51
N SER A 89 40.79 19.33 -6.10
CA SER A 89 41.76 18.27 -5.74
C SER A 89 41.06 17.05 -5.12
N SER A 90 41.37 15.89 -5.70
CA SER A 90 41.46 14.53 -5.13
C SER A 90 40.80 14.17 -3.78
N THR A 91 40.09 13.04 -3.74
CA THR A 91 40.62 11.76 -3.20
C THR A 91 39.53 10.69 -3.17
N SER A 92 39.94 9.48 -3.56
CA SER A 92 39.19 8.23 -3.58
C SER A 92 38.70 7.81 -2.19
N GLY A 93 37.50 7.24 -2.10
CA GLY A 93 37.03 6.61 -0.88
C GLY A 93 35.77 5.79 -1.09
N VAL A 94 35.92 4.49 -1.34
CA VAL A 94 34.85 3.50 -1.21
C VAL A 94 34.75 3.15 0.26
N LEU A 95 33.56 3.20 0.88
CA LEU A 95 33.36 2.57 2.18
C LEU A 95 32.09 1.71 2.20
N VAL A 96 32.33 0.42 2.46
CA VAL A 96 31.38 -0.62 2.81
C VAL A 96 31.29 -0.68 4.33
N SER A 97 30.09 -0.58 4.88
CA SER A 97 29.62 -1.30 6.08
C SER A 97 28.10 -1.19 6.12
#